data_AF-A0A1Y4IN77-F1
#
_entry.id   AF-A0A1Y4IN77-F1
#
_cell.length_a   1.000
_cell.length_b   1.000
_cell.length_c   1.000
_cell.angle_alpha   90.00
_cell.angle_beta   90.00
_cell.angle_gamma   90.00
#
_symmetry.space_group_name_H-M   'P 1'
#
loop_
_entity.id
_entity.type
_entity.pdbx_description
1 polymer ?
#
loop_
_entity_poly.entity_id
_entity_poly.type
_entity_poly.pdbx_seq_one_letter_code
_entity_poly.pdbx_strand_id
1 'polypeptide(L)'
;IARLRNETFYSFEDLKAAVAKKLYGFNHESFQKREGSRYDAYLDEKPFLHPLPSVPYEIATWVYGRKVNIDYHVVFEYNRYSCPYQYARKSVDLKVTDSTVEIYSGSARIATHNRFPAGRRNQYSTHPEDMPDKFKFSPWDDIRIKNWARSIGDYTAQAIDRIFEGVPIKEQGYNPALAVLRLSNKYSEARLEAACEFAITSGIKKPRYHHLNSILASNQDEIYAERKKADAKGHSQMGYLRGSSYYGGGRDDQ
;
A
#
# COMPACT_ATOMS: atom_id res chain seq x y z
N ILE A 1 18.71 -35.35 -31.45
CA ILE A 1 18.64 -33.87 -31.60
C ILE A 1 17.20 -33.49 -32.00
N ALA A 2 16.59 -32.60 -31.21
CA ALA A 2 15.27 -31.95 -31.38
C ALA A 2 14.10 -32.79 -31.96
N ARG A 3 13.67 -33.83 -31.23
CA ARG A 3 12.59 -34.78 -31.63
C ARG A 3 11.19 -34.14 -31.80
N LEU A 4 10.97 -32.89 -31.38
CA LEU A 4 9.68 -32.18 -31.41
C LEU A 4 9.70 -30.91 -32.28
N ARG A 5 10.80 -30.62 -33.01
CA ARG A 5 10.98 -29.33 -33.70
C ARG A 5 9.99 -29.04 -34.83
N ASN A 6 9.34 -30.08 -35.37
CA ASN A 6 8.39 -29.99 -36.48
C ASN A 6 6.93 -30.11 -36.00
N GLU A 7 6.69 -30.20 -34.70
CA GLU A 7 5.35 -30.29 -34.12
C GLU A 7 4.93 -28.90 -33.64
N THR A 8 3.74 -28.45 -34.03
CA THR A 8 3.13 -27.21 -33.54
C THR A 8 2.14 -27.54 -32.43
N PHE A 9 2.24 -26.82 -31.32
CA PHE A 9 1.38 -26.99 -30.15
C PHE A 9 0.53 -25.73 -29.95
N TYR A 10 -0.76 -25.91 -29.70
CA TYR A 10 -1.71 -24.82 -29.50
C TYR A 10 -2.12 -24.64 -28.04
N SER A 11 -1.69 -25.55 -27.15
CA SER A 11 -1.87 -25.46 -25.71
C SER A 11 -0.63 -25.96 -24.96
N PHE A 12 -0.48 -25.50 -23.71
CA PHE A 12 0.61 -25.98 -22.84
C PHE A 12 0.41 -27.43 -22.39
N GLU A 13 -0.84 -27.91 -22.34
CA GLU A 13 -1.16 -29.29 -22.02
C GLU A 13 -0.72 -30.24 -23.13
N ASP A 14 -0.96 -29.89 -24.39
CA ASP A 14 -0.52 -30.67 -25.56
C ASP A 14 1.02 -30.79 -25.59
N LEU A 15 1.71 -29.69 -25.29
CA LEU A 15 3.17 -29.67 -25.18
C LEU A 15 3.66 -30.61 -24.06
N LYS A 16 3.05 -30.55 -22.86
CA LYS A 16 3.40 -31.45 -21.75
C LYS A 16 3.20 -32.92 -22.13
N ALA A 17 2.09 -33.24 -22.78
CA ALA A 17 1.80 -34.61 -23.21
C ALA A 17 2.82 -35.12 -24.25
N ALA A 18 3.16 -34.30 -25.24
CA ALA A 18 4.15 -34.65 -26.26
C ALA A 18 5.56 -34.85 -25.65
N VAL A 19 5.97 -33.96 -24.75
CA VAL A 19 7.23 -34.10 -24.00
C VAL A 19 7.24 -35.38 -23.16
N ALA A 20 6.16 -35.66 -22.42
CA ALA A 20 6.05 -36.87 -21.60
C ALA A 20 6.17 -38.14 -22.46
N LYS A 21 5.53 -38.19 -23.63
CA LYS A 21 5.64 -39.32 -24.57
C LYS A 21 7.07 -39.54 -25.07
N LYS A 22 7.78 -38.47 -25.47
CA LYS A 22 9.17 -38.59 -25.93
C LYS A 22 10.12 -38.96 -24.80
N LEU A 23 9.88 -38.42 -23.59
CA LEU A 23 10.65 -38.75 -22.39
C LEU A 23 10.47 -40.22 -22.01
N TYR A 24 9.23 -40.73 -22.07
CA TYR A 24 8.95 -42.15 -21.84
C TYR A 24 9.77 -43.03 -22.79
N GLY A 25 9.72 -42.76 -24.09
CA GLY A 25 10.49 -43.51 -25.08
C GLY A 25 12.00 -43.40 -24.85
N PHE A 26 12.49 -42.21 -24.49
CA PHE A 26 13.91 -42.00 -24.18
C PHE A 26 14.36 -42.78 -22.93
N ASN A 27 13.54 -42.86 -21.89
CA ASN A 27 13.89 -43.58 -20.66
C ASN A 27 13.96 -45.09 -20.86
N HIS A 28 13.14 -45.65 -21.76
CA HIS A 28 13.11 -47.08 -22.09
C HIS A 28 14.06 -47.48 -23.23
N GLU A 29 14.72 -46.51 -23.88
CA GLU A 29 15.72 -46.78 -24.91
C GLU A 29 16.99 -47.38 -24.28
N SER A 30 17.48 -48.49 -24.82
CA SER A 30 18.68 -49.16 -24.31
C SER A 30 19.92 -48.26 -24.39
N PHE A 31 20.86 -48.45 -23.46
CA PHE A 31 22.12 -47.72 -23.51
C PHE A 31 23.00 -48.17 -24.70
N GLN A 32 23.84 -47.26 -25.19
CA GLN A 32 24.75 -47.56 -26.30
C GLN A 32 25.99 -48.38 -25.88
N LYS A 33 26.40 -48.29 -24.60
CA LYS A 33 27.65 -48.89 -24.08
C LYS A 33 27.45 -49.70 -22.78
N ARG A 34 26.20 -49.97 -22.40
CA ARG A 34 25.84 -50.66 -21.17
C ARG A 34 24.59 -51.50 -21.43
N GLU A 35 24.43 -52.60 -20.71
CA GLU A 35 23.18 -53.36 -20.73
C GLU A 35 22.05 -52.63 -19.99
N GLY A 36 20.81 -52.85 -20.43
CA GLY A 36 19.61 -52.22 -19.87
C GLY A 36 19.31 -50.82 -20.39
N SER A 37 18.38 -50.14 -19.72
CA SER A 37 17.89 -48.80 -20.01
C SER A 37 17.93 -47.90 -18.77
N ARG A 38 17.62 -46.61 -18.95
CA ARG A 38 17.50 -45.64 -17.83
C ARG A 38 16.38 -46.03 -16.88
N TYR A 39 15.31 -46.61 -17.43
CA TYR A 39 14.18 -47.09 -16.63
C TYR A 39 14.57 -48.30 -15.77
N ASP A 40 15.34 -49.24 -16.31
CA ASP A 40 15.81 -50.41 -15.55
C ASP A 40 16.71 -49.98 -14.38
N ALA A 41 17.64 -49.05 -14.64
CA ALA A 41 18.47 -48.46 -13.58
C ALA A 41 17.63 -47.76 -12.49
N TYR A 42 16.56 -47.05 -12.87
CA TYR A 42 15.63 -46.45 -11.90
C TYR A 42 14.91 -47.52 -11.07
N LEU A 43 14.46 -48.62 -11.68
CA LEU A 43 13.78 -49.70 -10.95
C LEU A 43 14.69 -50.36 -9.91
N ASP A 44 15.96 -50.57 -10.25
CA ASP A 44 16.98 -51.11 -9.34
C ASP A 44 17.25 -50.18 -8.14
N GLU A 45 17.28 -48.87 -8.38
CA GLU A 45 17.54 -47.86 -7.35
C GLU A 45 16.29 -47.50 -6.53
N LYS A 46 15.08 -47.64 -7.10
CA LYS A 46 13.79 -47.27 -6.50
C LYS A 46 13.60 -47.71 -5.04
N PRO A 47 13.92 -48.95 -4.60
CA PRO A 47 13.75 -49.36 -3.21
C PRO A 47 14.69 -48.62 -2.22
N PHE A 48 15.77 -48.02 -2.72
CA PHE A 48 16.74 -47.27 -1.92
C PHE A 48 16.48 -45.75 -1.93
N LEU A 49 15.53 -45.26 -2.74
CA LEU A 49 15.21 -43.84 -2.81
C LEU A 49 14.35 -43.40 -1.62
N HIS A 50 14.62 -42.18 -1.14
CA HIS A 50 13.76 -41.53 -0.16
C HIS A 50 12.40 -41.15 -0.77
N PRO A 51 11.32 -41.12 0.03
CA PRO A 51 10.04 -40.61 -0.43
C PRO A 51 10.15 -39.14 -0.84
N LEU A 52 9.29 -38.73 -1.77
CA LEU A 52 9.19 -37.32 -2.14
C LEU A 52 8.81 -36.48 -0.92
N PRO A 53 9.45 -35.29 -0.73
CA PRO A 53 9.03 -34.36 0.30
C PRO A 53 7.54 -34.02 0.18
N SER A 54 6.85 -33.90 1.32
CA SER A 54 5.42 -33.55 1.36
C SER A 54 5.14 -32.13 0.86
N VAL A 55 6.14 -31.24 0.90
CA VAL A 55 6.06 -29.87 0.42
C VAL A 55 6.96 -29.73 -0.80
N PRO A 56 6.43 -29.28 -1.96
CA PRO A 56 7.25 -29.00 -3.14
C PRO A 56 8.33 -27.98 -2.84
N TYR A 57 9.45 -28.06 -3.56
CA TYR A 57 10.47 -27.04 -3.49
C TYR A 57 9.93 -25.70 -4.01
N GLU A 58 9.94 -24.68 -3.16
CA GLU A 58 9.58 -23.33 -3.54
C GLU A 58 10.83 -22.53 -3.94
N ILE A 59 10.79 -21.92 -5.13
CA ILE A 59 11.85 -21.03 -5.57
C ILE A 59 11.78 -19.75 -4.74
N ALA A 60 12.89 -19.41 -4.10
CA ALA A 60 13.02 -18.19 -3.32
C ALA A 60 13.74 -17.11 -4.12
N THR A 61 13.16 -15.91 -4.17
CA THR A 61 13.77 -14.70 -4.71
C THR A 61 14.23 -13.80 -3.57
N TRP A 62 15.48 -13.33 -3.64
CA TRP A 62 16.02 -12.39 -2.66
C TRP A 62 15.87 -10.95 -3.14
N VAL A 63 15.40 -10.09 -2.24
CA VAL A 63 15.26 -8.65 -2.47
C VAL A 63 16.01 -7.94 -1.35
N TYR A 64 17.17 -7.37 -1.70
CA TYR A 64 18.10 -6.79 -0.73
C TYR A 64 17.83 -5.32 -0.42
N GLY A 65 18.27 -4.87 0.76
CA GLY A 65 18.39 -3.45 1.11
C GLY A 65 17.06 -2.72 1.27
N ARG A 66 15.99 -3.42 1.68
CA ARG A 66 14.69 -2.80 1.94
C ARG A 66 14.72 -2.06 3.26
N LYS A 67 14.34 -0.79 3.25
CA LYS A 67 14.27 0.01 4.47
C LYS A 67 13.00 -0.30 5.24
N VAL A 68 13.14 -0.61 6.52
CA VAL A 68 12.01 -0.70 7.45
C VAL A 68 11.49 0.70 7.71
N ASN A 69 10.20 0.89 7.48
CA ASN A 69 9.54 2.16 7.72
C ASN A 69 9.46 2.48 9.22
N ILE A 70 9.10 3.72 9.53
CA ILE A 70 8.90 4.19 10.90
C ILE A 70 7.77 3.46 11.63
N ASP A 71 6.82 2.91 10.87
CA ASP A 71 5.72 2.10 11.36
C ASP A 71 6.11 0.61 11.52
N TYR A 72 7.40 0.28 11.46
CA TYR A 72 7.96 -1.07 11.60
C TYR A 72 7.57 -2.04 10.47
N HIS A 73 7.08 -1.53 9.34
CA HIS A 73 6.74 -2.37 8.20
C HIS A 73 7.76 -2.27 7.07
N VAL A 74 7.93 -3.38 6.36
CA VAL A 74 8.66 -3.45 5.09
C VAL A 74 7.65 -3.57 3.95
N VAL A 75 7.90 -2.85 2.85
CA VAL A 75 7.03 -2.89 1.67
C VAL A 75 7.56 -3.89 0.66
N PHE A 76 6.70 -4.83 0.26
CA PHE A 76 6.93 -5.74 -0.85
C PHE A 76 5.65 -5.82 -1.71
N GLU A 77 5.77 -5.64 -3.03
CA GLU A 77 4.64 -5.62 -3.98
C GLU A 77 3.44 -4.76 -3.52
N TYR A 78 3.71 -3.54 -3.05
CA TYR A 78 2.69 -2.60 -2.52
C TYR A 78 1.97 -3.03 -1.25
N ASN A 79 2.34 -4.18 -0.67
CA ASN A 79 1.83 -4.66 0.61
C ASN A 79 2.88 -4.46 1.71
N ARG A 80 2.42 -4.42 2.95
CA ARG A 80 3.22 -4.12 4.13
C ARG A 80 3.25 -5.32 5.06
N TYR A 81 4.46 -5.68 5.48
CA TYR A 81 4.73 -6.79 6.39
C TYR A 81 5.46 -6.25 7.61
N SER A 82 4.97 -6.54 8.82
CA SER A 82 5.60 -6.06 10.04
C SER A 82 6.96 -6.73 10.27
N CYS A 83 7.79 -6.11 11.09
CA CYS A 83 8.98 -6.72 11.65
C CYS A 83 9.18 -6.17 13.06
N PRO A 84 9.99 -6.82 13.91
CA PRO A 84 10.18 -6.36 15.27
C PRO A 84 10.62 -4.90 15.32
N TYR A 85 9.99 -4.11 16.18
CA TYR A 85 10.13 -2.65 16.19
C TYR A 85 11.57 -2.13 16.33
N GLN A 86 12.46 -2.93 16.91
CA GLN A 86 13.89 -2.66 17.07
C GLN A 86 14.62 -2.47 15.72
N TYR A 87 13.99 -2.87 14.63
CA TYR A 87 14.51 -2.73 13.26
C TYR A 87 13.94 -1.52 12.52
N ALA A 88 13.09 -0.68 13.13
CA ALA A 88 12.63 0.56 12.51
C ALA A 88 13.80 1.39 11.97
N ARG A 89 13.62 1.94 10.77
CA ARG A 89 14.60 2.77 10.05
C ARG A 89 15.90 2.06 9.64
N LYS A 90 16.08 0.77 9.98
CA LYS A 90 17.20 -0.06 9.51
C LYS A 90 16.90 -0.67 8.14
N SER A 91 17.94 -1.16 7.47
CA SER A 91 17.82 -1.93 6.23
C SER A 91 17.76 -3.42 6.53
N VAL A 92 16.90 -4.12 5.82
CA VAL A 92 16.66 -5.57 5.92
C VAL A 92 16.56 -6.18 4.53
N ASP A 93 16.80 -7.48 4.45
CA ASP A 93 16.70 -8.25 3.22
C ASP A 93 15.45 -9.12 3.27
N LEU A 94 14.81 -9.32 2.12
CA LEU A 94 13.62 -10.16 2.02
C LEU A 94 13.94 -11.40 1.22
N LYS A 95 13.57 -12.56 1.75
CA LYS A 95 13.50 -13.81 1.00
C LYS A 95 12.03 -14.11 0.73
N VAL A 96 11.66 -14.07 -0.54
CA VAL A 96 10.27 -14.18 -0.98
C VAL A 96 10.07 -15.48 -1.74
N THR A 97 9.10 -16.26 -1.32
CA THR A 97 8.61 -17.43 -2.06
C THR A 97 7.23 -17.15 -2.66
N ASP A 98 6.63 -18.15 -3.30
CA ASP A 98 5.27 -18.03 -3.81
C ASP A 98 4.25 -17.87 -2.68
N SER A 99 4.52 -18.47 -1.52
CA SER A 99 3.60 -18.50 -0.38
C SER A 99 4.01 -17.59 0.78
N THR A 100 5.29 -17.24 0.93
CA THR A 100 5.80 -16.53 2.11
C THR A 100 6.73 -15.35 1.80
N VAL A 101 6.78 -14.41 2.74
CA VAL A 101 7.76 -13.32 2.80
C VAL A 101 8.50 -13.44 4.12
N GLU A 102 9.77 -13.79 4.06
CA GLU A 102 10.68 -13.82 5.20
C GLU A 102 11.54 -12.56 5.23
N ILE A 103 11.71 -11.97 6.40
CA ILE A 103 12.50 -10.76 6.62
C ILE A 103 13.78 -11.14 7.37
N TYR A 104 14.92 -10.68 6.86
CA TYR A 104 16.26 -10.97 7.39
C TYR A 104 17.00 -9.69 7.76
N SER A 105 17.74 -9.73 8.87
CA SER A 105 18.75 -8.75 9.22
C SER A 105 20.11 -9.45 9.23
N GLY A 106 20.91 -9.24 8.18
CA GLY A 106 22.11 -10.03 7.94
C GLY A 106 21.77 -11.51 7.74
N SER A 107 22.34 -12.39 8.57
CA SER A 107 22.09 -13.83 8.52
C SER A 107 20.87 -14.29 9.34
N ALA A 108 20.29 -13.43 10.17
CA ALA A 108 19.21 -13.79 11.08
C ALA A 108 17.83 -13.50 10.46
N ARG A 109 16.95 -14.51 10.43
CA ARG A 109 15.54 -14.33 10.07
C ARG A 109 14.80 -13.70 11.25
N ILE A 110 14.25 -12.51 11.05
CA ILE A 110 13.60 -11.71 12.10
C ILE A 110 12.08 -11.83 12.09
N ALA A 111 11.46 -12.08 10.93
CA ALA A 111 10.01 -12.24 10.80
C ALA A 111 9.65 -13.12 9.60
N THR A 112 8.44 -13.68 9.62
CA THR A 112 7.89 -14.49 8.52
C THR A 112 6.40 -14.23 8.39
N HIS A 113 5.96 -14.02 7.16
CA HIS A 113 4.57 -13.73 6.81
C HIS A 113 4.10 -14.58 5.65
N ASN A 114 2.81 -14.84 5.60
CA ASN A 114 2.17 -15.32 4.37
C ASN A 114 2.16 -14.21 3.33
N ARG A 115 2.60 -14.51 2.11
CA ARG A 115 2.57 -13.58 0.99
C ARG A 115 1.12 -13.30 0.62
N PHE A 116 0.81 -12.04 0.31
CA PHE A 116 -0.53 -11.70 -0.15
C PHE A 116 -0.73 -12.22 -1.57
N PRO A 117 -1.92 -12.77 -1.91
CA PRO A 117 -2.21 -13.19 -3.27
C PRO A 117 -2.01 -12.09 -4.30
N ALA A 118 -1.60 -12.48 -5.50
CA ALA A 118 -1.42 -11.57 -6.63
C ALA A 118 -2.67 -10.69 -6.85
N GLY A 119 -2.45 -9.40 -7.11
CA GLY A 119 -3.51 -8.42 -7.32
C GLY A 119 -3.96 -7.66 -6.07
N ARG A 120 -3.65 -8.14 -4.85
CA ARG A 120 -3.88 -7.35 -3.64
C ARG A 120 -2.81 -6.27 -3.48
N ARG A 121 -3.24 -5.05 -3.15
CA ARG A 121 -2.37 -3.90 -2.90
C ARG A 121 -2.77 -3.19 -1.61
N ASN A 122 -1.80 -2.51 -1.00
CA ASN A 122 -1.97 -1.68 0.19
C ASN A 122 -2.53 -2.43 1.41
N GLN A 123 -2.28 -3.74 1.50
CA GLN A 123 -2.65 -4.54 2.66
C GLN A 123 -1.54 -4.52 3.72
N TYR A 124 -1.92 -4.82 4.96
CA TYR A 124 -1.02 -4.93 6.11
C TYR A 124 -1.11 -6.35 6.67
N SER A 125 0.04 -7.02 6.79
CA SER A 125 0.20 -8.21 7.62
C SER A 125 1.01 -7.77 8.83
N THR A 126 0.31 -7.55 9.94
CA THR A 126 0.90 -7.05 11.20
C THR A 126 0.77 -8.12 12.26
N HIS A 127 1.90 -8.57 12.78
CA HIS A 127 1.96 -9.43 13.95
C HIS A 127 1.98 -8.57 15.22
N PRO A 128 1.08 -8.80 16.19
CA PRO A 128 1.05 -8.03 17.43
C PRO A 128 2.37 -8.09 18.23
N GLU A 129 3.11 -9.20 18.15
CA GLU A 129 4.39 -9.42 18.83
C GLU A 129 5.56 -8.61 18.24
N ASP A 130 5.46 -8.18 16.98
CA ASP A 130 6.45 -7.30 16.35
C ASP A 130 6.36 -5.88 16.89
N MET A 131 5.23 -5.55 17.52
CA MET A 131 4.93 -4.22 18.02
C MET A 131 5.63 -3.99 19.37
N PRO A 132 6.09 -2.76 19.66
CA PRO A 132 6.58 -2.45 20.99
C PRO A 132 5.46 -2.58 22.03
N ASP A 133 5.86 -2.87 23.27
CA ASP A 133 4.97 -2.71 24.42
C ASP A 133 4.36 -1.31 24.39
N LYS A 134 3.05 -1.20 24.62
CA LYS A 134 2.29 0.07 24.57
C LYS A 134 2.92 1.22 25.39
N PHE A 135 3.76 0.88 26.37
CA PHE A 135 4.45 1.82 27.27
C PHE A 135 5.84 2.30 26.80
N LYS A 136 6.42 1.71 25.75
CA LYS A 136 7.78 2.05 25.26
C LYS A 136 7.80 3.02 24.09
N PHE A 137 6.65 3.54 23.68
CA PHE A 137 6.56 4.45 22.55
C PHE A 137 7.00 5.86 22.91
N SER A 138 7.76 6.46 22.00
CA SER A 138 8.11 7.86 22.03
C SER A 138 6.92 8.68 21.46
N PRO A 139 6.22 9.50 22.28
CA PRO A 139 5.18 10.43 21.81
C PRO A 139 5.74 11.55 20.93
N TRP A 140 7.00 11.49 20.54
CA TRP A 140 7.67 12.58 19.87
C TRP A 140 7.28 12.69 18.39
N ASP A 141 6.93 11.60 17.71
CA ASP A 141 6.57 11.63 16.29
C ASP A 141 5.09 11.98 16.04
N ASP A 142 4.14 11.55 16.88
CA ASP A 142 2.72 11.91 16.71
C ASP A 142 2.47 13.40 17.04
N ILE A 143 3.07 13.90 18.12
CA ILE A 143 3.05 15.32 18.48
C ILE A 143 3.63 16.17 17.36
N ARG A 144 4.77 15.76 16.76
CA ARG A 144 5.37 16.51 15.63
C ARG A 144 4.49 16.53 14.40
N ILE A 145 3.89 15.40 14.02
CA ILE A 145 2.97 15.33 12.86
C ILE A 145 1.76 16.23 13.11
N LYS A 146 1.16 16.16 14.31
CA LYS A 146 0.01 17.01 14.67
C LYS A 146 0.38 18.49 14.73
N ASN A 147 1.55 18.84 15.26
CA ASN A 147 2.03 20.22 15.31
C ASN A 147 2.31 20.78 13.92
N TRP A 148 2.88 19.98 13.01
CA TRP A 148 3.06 20.38 11.61
C TRP A 148 1.71 20.55 10.90
N ALA A 149 0.74 19.68 11.15
CA ALA A 149 -0.61 19.85 10.61
C ALA A 149 -1.25 21.16 11.09
N ARG A 150 -1.12 21.47 12.40
CA ARG A 150 -1.62 22.73 12.99
C ARG A 150 -0.90 23.97 12.49
N SER A 151 0.39 23.88 12.13
CA SER A 151 1.10 25.03 11.57
C SER A 151 0.61 25.40 10.17
N ILE A 152 0.00 24.45 9.45
CA ILE A 152 -0.64 24.69 8.14
C ILE A 152 -2.04 25.26 8.33
N GLY A 153 -2.85 24.65 9.21
CA GLY A 153 -4.18 25.14 9.57
C GLY A 153 -5.06 24.14 10.32
N ASP A 154 -6.23 24.60 10.74
CA ASP A 154 -7.16 23.86 11.60
C ASP A 154 -7.81 22.67 10.87
N TYR A 155 -8.16 22.83 9.60
CA TYR A 155 -8.77 21.77 8.80
C TYR A 155 -7.73 20.70 8.41
N THR A 156 -6.49 21.09 8.17
CA THR A 156 -5.38 20.15 7.99
C THR A 156 -5.16 19.33 9.27
N ALA A 157 -5.12 19.98 10.44
CA ALA A 157 -5.03 19.27 11.72
C ALA A 157 -6.19 18.29 11.92
N GLN A 158 -7.43 18.72 11.64
CA GLN A 158 -8.59 17.85 11.75
C GLN A 158 -8.54 16.67 10.76
N ALA A 159 -8.07 16.87 9.52
CA ALA A 159 -7.90 15.79 8.56
C ALA A 159 -6.89 14.74 9.05
N ILE A 160 -5.78 15.18 9.64
CA ILE A 160 -4.75 14.30 10.22
C ILE A 160 -5.29 13.55 11.45
N ASP A 161 -6.04 14.19 12.33
CA ASP A 161 -6.66 13.52 13.48
C ASP A 161 -7.62 12.39 13.03
N ARG A 162 -8.43 12.63 11.99
CA ARG A 162 -9.32 11.61 11.40
C ARG A 162 -8.57 10.43 10.77
N ILE A 163 -7.34 10.63 10.29
CA ILE A 163 -6.48 9.53 9.82
C ILE A 163 -6.06 8.66 10.99
N PHE A 164 -5.63 9.26 12.10
CA PHE A 164 -5.21 8.53 13.31
C PHE A 164 -6.35 7.77 13.99
N GLU A 165 -7.55 8.35 14.04
CA GLU A 165 -8.76 7.66 14.54
C GLU A 165 -9.17 6.47 13.65
N GLY A 166 -8.74 6.48 12.38
CA GLY A 166 -9.09 5.46 11.41
C GLY A 166 -8.25 4.19 11.49
N VAL A 167 -7.15 4.19 12.23
CA VAL A 167 -6.21 3.07 12.33
C VAL A 167 -6.26 2.45 13.74
N PRO A 168 -6.17 1.11 13.86
CA PRO A 168 -6.14 0.46 15.16
C PRO A 168 -4.87 0.80 15.94
N ILE A 169 -3.79 1.12 15.22
CA ILE A 169 -2.47 1.39 15.76
C ILE A 169 -1.98 2.71 15.15
N LYS A 170 -1.58 3.66 16.02
CA LYS A 170 -1.25 5.05 15.62
C LYS A 170 -0.16 5.10 14.55
N GLU A 171 0.81 4.20 14.63
CA GLU A 171 1.99 4.13 13.77
C GLU A 171 1.61 3.86 12.31
N GLN A 172 0.55 3.08 12.08
CA GLN A 172 -0.01 2.87 10.74
C GLN A 172 -0.56 4.17 10.13
N GLY A 173 -0.87 5.16 10.96
CA GLY A 173 -1.32 6.50 10.57
C GLY A 173 -0.17 7.46 10.24
N TYR A 174 1.07 7.18 10.67
CA TYR A 174 2.21 8.10 10.45
C TYR A 174 2.50 8.31 8.96
N ASN A 175 2.64 7.22 8.21
CA ASN A 175 2.94 7.30 6.78
C ASN A 175 1.79 7.96 5.97
N PRO A 176 0.52 7.58 6.16
CA PRO A 176 -0.61 8.28 5.55
C PRO A 176 -0.67 9.78 5.90
N ALA A 177 -0.46 10.15 7.16
CA ALA A 177 -0.48 11.53 7.62
C ALA A 177 0.67 12.34 6.98
N LEU A 178 1.90 11.81 7.00
CA LEU A 178 3.05 12.42 6.35
C LEU A 178 2.87 12.54 4.83
N ALA A 179 2.22 11.58 4.18
CA ALA A 179 1.92 11.65 2.76
C ALA A 179 0.97 12.81 2.43
N VAL A 180 -0.02 13.06 3.29
CA VAL A 180 -0.91 14.23 3.17
C VAL A 180 -0.14 15.53 3.39
N LEU A 181 0.64 15.64 4.47
CA LEU A 181 1.41 16.85 4.76
C LEU A 181 2.41 17.18 3.64
N ARG A 182 3.04 16.18 3.02
CA ARG A 182 3.94 16.37 1.87
C ARG A 182 3.27 16.96 0.63
N LEU A 183 1.94 16.98 0.53
CA LEU A 183 1.25 17.68 -0.56
C LEU A 183 1.46 19.20 -0.50
N SER A 184 1.72 19.77 0.70
CA SER A 184 2.00 21.21 0.83
C SER A 184 3.26 21.62 0.07
N ASN A 185 4.26 20.74 -0.02
CA ASN A 185 5.47 20.97 -0.79
C ASN A 185 5.19 21.11 -2.31
N LYS A 186 4.10 20.50 -2.80
CA LYS A 186 3.75 20.52 -4.24
C LYS A 186 2.74 21.60 -4.58
N TYR A 187 1.74 21.84 -3.73
CA TYR A 187 0.61 22.72 -4.03
C TYR A 187 0.53 23.97 -3.15
N SER A 188 1.44 24.18 -2.20
CA SER A 188 1.40 25.17 -1.10
C SER A 188 0.54 24.77 0.10
N GLU A 189 0.87 25.35 1.26
CA GLU A 189 0.15 25.16 2.52
C GLU A 189 -1.28 25.70 2.47
N ALA A 190 -1.48 26.88 1.87
CA ALA A 190 -2.80 27.51 1.75
C ALA A 190 -3.78 26.68 0.92
N ARG A 191 -3.30 26.10 -0.19
CA ARG A 191 -4.12 25.20 -1.02
C ARG A 191 -4.42 23.89 -0.32
N LEU A 192 -3.46 23.33 0.41
CA LEU A 192 -3.69 22.11 1.18
C LEU A 192 -4.76 22.31 2.26
N GLU A 193 -4.73 23.45 2.96
CA GLU A 193 -5.74 23.78 3.97
C GLU A 193 -7.14 23.91 3.35
N ALA A 194 -7.26 24.64 2.25
CA ALA A 194 -8.53 24.78 1.51
C ALA A 194 -9.06 23.43 0.99
N ALA A 195 -8.17 22.54 0.53
CA ALA A 195 -8.53 21.20 0.10
C ALA A 195 -9.01 20.33 1.27
N CYS A 196 -8.38 20.45 2.45
CA CYS A 196 -8.82 19.75 3.66
C CYS A 196 -10.19 20.25 4.13
N GLU A 197 -10.40 21.57 4.14
CA GLU A 197 -11.69 22.19 4.45
C GLU A 197 -12.77 21.70 3.49
N PHE A 198 -12.51 21.77 2.19
CA PHE A 198 -13.44 21.31 1.16
C PHE A 198 -13.77 19.82 1.32
N ALA A 199 -12.77 18.96 1.53
CA ALA A 199 -12.96 17.52 1.70
C ALA A 199 -13.87 17.21 2.91
N ILE A 200 -13.62 17.87 4.03
CA ILE A 200 -14.36 17.67 5.28
C ILE A 200 -15.81 18.16 5.13
N THR A 201 -15.99 19.36 4.58
CA THR A 201 -17.31 19.98 4.39
C THR A 201 -18.14 19.23 3.34
N SER A 202 -17.50 18.67 2.32
CA SER A 202 -18.13 17.82 1.30
C SER A 202 -18.51 16.42 1.81
N GLY A 203 -18.30 16.12 3.09
CA GLY A 203 -18.75 14.87 3.72
C GLY A 203 -17.72 13.73 3.71
N ILE A 204 -16.46 13.97 3.33
CA ILE A 204 -15.42 12.94 3.40
C ILE A 204 -15.03 12.71 4.86
N LYS A 205 -15.55 11.61 5.44
CA LYS A 205 -15.30 11.24 6.84
C LYS A 205 -13.83 10.96 7.15
N LYS A 206 -13.07 10.38 6.22
CA LYS A 206 -11.65 10.07 6.40
C LYS A 206 -10.84 10.56 5.20
N PRO A 207 -10.43 11.85 5.18
CA PRO A 207 -9.59 12.38 4.11
C PRO A 207 -8.27 11.60 4.05
N ARG A 208 -7.93 11.07 2.88
CA ARG A 208 -6.68 10.35 2.62
C ARG A 208 -5.97 11.02 1.46
N TYR A 209 -4.69 10.72 1.29
CA TYR A 209 -3.85 11.27 0.22
C TYR A 209 -4.55 11.29 -1.15
N HIS A 210 -5.17 10.18 -1.59
CA HIS A 210 -5.80 10.14 -2.91
C HIS A 210 -6.97 11.13 -3.03
N HIS A 211 -7.80 11.29 -2.00
CA HIS A 211 -8.91 12.24 -2.00
C HIS A 211 -8.38 13.67 -2.15
N LEU A 212 -7.42 14.05 -1.31
CA LEU A 212 -6.85 15.39 -1.29
C LEU A 212 -6.05 15.68 -2.57
N ASN A 213 -5.25 14.72 -3.05
CA ASN A 213 -4.53 14.87 -4.31
C ASN A 213 -5.48 14.99 -5.51
N SER A 214 -6.65 14.34 -5.49
CA SER A 214 -7.67 14.50 -6.53
C SER A 214 -8.31 15.88 -6.51
N ILE A 215 -8.63 16.41 -5.31
CA ILE A 215 -9.19 17.75 -5.13
C ILE A 215 -8.19 18.81 -5.62
N LEU A 216 -6.94 18.72 -5.17
CA LEU A 216 -5.86 19.63 -5.56
C LEU A 216 -5.54 19.56 -7.06
N ALA A 217 -5.52 18.36 -7.64
CA ALA A 217 -5.25 18.19 -9.07
C ALA A 217 -6.37 18.73 -9.97
N SER A 218 -7.60 18.81 -9.45
CA SER A 218 -8.76 19.34 -10.18
C SER A 218 -9.07 20.81 -9.84
N ASN A 219 -8.23 21.48 -9.04
CA ASN A 219 -8.40 22.86 -8.57
C ASN A 219 -9.76 23.12 -7.89
N GLN A 220 -10.39 22.07 -7.34
CA GLN A 220 -11.65 22.21 -6.62
C GLN A 220 -11.49 23.03 -5.33
N ASP A 221 -10.29 22.99 -4.74
CA ASP A 221 -9.91 23.81 -3.58
C ASP A 221 -9.92 25.31 -3.89
N GLU A 222 -9.46 25.70 -5.09
CA GLU A 222 -9.43 27.10 -5.51
C GLU A 222 -10.84 27.62 -5.79
N ILE A 223 -11.66 26.85 -6.53
CA ILE A 223 -13.06 27.19 -6.81
C ILE A 223 -13.85 27.32 -5.51
N TYR A 224 -13.62 26.41 -4.55
CA TYR A 224 -14.24 26.47 -3.24
C TYR A 224 -13.82 27.73 -2.46
N ALA A 225 -12.52 28.04 -2.44
CA ALA A 225 -12.01 29.23 -1.76
C ALA A 225 -12.55 30.54 -2.38
N GLU A 226 -12.70 30.60 -3.71
CA GLU A 226 -13.30 31.74 -4.40
C GLU A 226 -14.79 31.92 -4.06
N ARG A 227 -15.57 30.83 -4.09
CA ARG A 227 -16.99 30.87 -3.68
C ARG A 227 -17.15 31.34 -2.25
N LYS A 228 -16.36 30.81 -1.33
CA LYS A 228 -16.36 31.20 0.08
C LYS A 228 -16.06 32.70 0.26
N LYS A 229 -15.11 33.25 -0.51
CA LYS A 229 -14.81 34.69 -0.52
C LYS A 229 -15.97 35.52 -1.08
N ALA A 230 -16.67 35.02 -2.08
CA ALA A 230 -17.86 35.69 -2.64
C ALA A 230 -19.02 35.72 -1.64
N ASP A 231 -19.29 34.60 -0.97
CA ASP A 231 -20.35 34.50 0.06
C ASP A 231 -20.07 35.40 1.26
N ALA A 232 -18.80 35.46 1.70
CA ALA A 232 -18.39 36.36 2.78
C ALA A 232 -18.58 37.85 2.43
N LYS A 233 -18.39 38.24 1.16
CA LYS A 233 -18.66 39.61 0.69
C LYS A 233 -20.17 39.89 0.63
N GLY A 234 -20.98 38.93 0.19
CA GLY A 234 -22.44 39.05 0.10
C GLY A 234 -23.12 39.37 1.44
N HIS A 235 -22.61 38.83 2.55
CA HIS A 235 -23.14 39.12 3.89
C HIS A 235 -22.82 40.52 4.42
N SER A 236 -21.77 41.18 3.94
CA SER A 236 -21.39 42.55 4.35
C SER A 236 -22.17 43.65 3.63
N GLN A 237 -22.88 43.32 2.54
CA GLN A 237 -23.58 44.27 1.69
C GLN A 237 -25.09 43.99 1.66
N MET A 238 -25.68 43.78 2.84
CA MET A 238 -27.14 43.92 3.00
C MET A 238 -27.47 45.42 2.93
N GLY A 239 -27.67 45.92 1.71
CA GLY A 239 -28.29 47.23 1.52
C GLY A 239 -29.64 47.23 2.21
N TYR A 240 -29.80 48.04 3.25
CA TYR A 240 -31.08 48.21 3.92
C TYR A 240 -32.10 48.80 2.94
N LEU A 241 -32.95 47.95 2.37
CA LEU A 241 -34.09 48.39 1.59
C LEU A 241 -35.09 49.05 2.56
N ARG A 242 -35.13 50.38 2.61
CA ARG A 242 -36.12 51.11 3.43
C ARG A 242 -37.52 50.89 2.85
N GLY A 243 -38.46 50.48 3.69
CA GLY A 243 -39.84 50.16 3.30
C GLY A 243 -40.58 51.37 2.70
N SER A 244 -41.70 51.10 2.02
CA SER A 244 -42.51 52.13 1.32
C SER A 244 -42.93 53.30 2.21
N SER A 245 -43.06 53.09 3.52
CA SER A 245 -43.32 54.14 4.51
C SER A 245 -42.24 55.22 4.59
N TYR A 246 -41.00 54.92 4.18
CA TYR A 246 -39.90 55.89 4.16
C TYR A 246 -40.02 56.90 3.01
N TYR A 247 -40.69 56.54 1.91
CA TYR A 247 -40.87 57.39 0.73
C TYR A 247 -42.29 57.97 0.61
N GLY A 248 -43.21 57.57 1.48
CA GLY A 248 -44.54 58.16 1.58
C GLY A 248 -44.46 59.51 2.28
N GLY A 249 -44.12 60.55 1.54
CA GLY A 249 -44.14 61.93 2.03
C GLY A 249 -45.49 62.25 2.65
N GLY A 250 -45.50 62.44 3.96
CA GLY A 250 -46.65 63.00 4.67
C GLY A 250 -46.85 64.43 4.18
N ARG A 251 -47.86 64.64 3.35
CA ARG A 251 -48.50 65.94 3.21
C ARG A 251 -49.44 66.08 4.42
N ASP A 252 -48.89 66.61 5.50
CA ASP A 252 -49.66 67.53 6.33
C ASP A 252 -49.63 68.87 5.60
N ASP A 253 -50.75 69.29 5.05
CA ASP A 253 -51.13 70.70 4.96
C ASP A 253 -52.65 70.75 4.85
N GLN A 254 -53.22 71.49 5.79
CA GLN A 254 -54.65 71.73 6.06
C GLN A 254 -55.35 72.50 4.94
#